data_AF-A0A7H8YUB0-F1
#
_entry.id   AF-A0A7H8YUB0-F1
#
_cell.length_a   1.000
_cell.length_b   1.000
_cell.length_c   1.000
_cell.angle_alpha   90.00
_cell.angle_beta   90.00
_cell.angle_gamma   90.00
#
_symmetry.space_group_name_H-M   'P 1'
#
loop_
_entity.id
_entity.type
_entity.pdbx_description
1 polymer ?
#
loop_
_entity_poly.entity_id
_entity_poly.type
_entity_poly.pdbx_seq_one_letter_code
_entity_poly.pdbx_strand_id
1 'polypeptide(L)'
;MTAIETLKQWFSNLKKPTQEQFWAWLDSFWHKSEKIPIASVEGLDKLVEGTASAEQLSNHLNDTQAHKVLFDKKVDKVEGKELSSNDFTNEYKEKLEGLHQVDISGLLPKGDYTGTAQDLKKQIDDKADKNHKHSWGDIEGKPNFSESITSKKFIKEGSSDEYLLTGGGGQVSKADLVSSGFKGNLSPEELNTFKYRDTGCWNVTYPGGWGLYVNFKGAGSTSSLEFLKSNWYSWTRIGVRNSVDGARFNEDKGAFRDLAWFSDVYREGAKCEGNTTLRVDHQNQVIFVTVACSIDLSAIQNMGSVSFRKVFDNGQVIFTCTGKNIIYTGDTTFNGKKGSTAVISIYENDCYIDIRNI
;
A
#
# COMPACT_ATOMS: atom_id res chain seq x y z
N MET A 1 7.10 44.17 -2.44
CA MET A 1 6.68 42.90 -1.81
C MET A 1 6.85 43.05 -0.30
N THR A 2 5.82 42.76 0.49
CA THR A 2 5.89 42.88 1.95
C THR A 2 6.77 41.75 2.49
N ALA A 3 7.70 42.06 3.39
CA ALA A 3 8.58 41.04 3.96
C ALA A 3 7.77 39.98 4.72
N ILE A 4 8.13 38.70 4.54
CA ILE A 4 7.41 37.56 5.15
C ILE A 4 7.29 37.67 6.67
N GLU A 5 8.30 38.25 7.34
CA GLU A 5 8.28 38.47 8.79
C GLU A 5 7.25 39.53 9.23
N THR A 6 7.03 40.56 8.40
CA THR A 6 5.96 41.54 8.61
C THR A 6 4.58 40.90 8.40
N LEU A 7 4.44 40.04 7.37
CA LEU A 7 3.20 39.31 7.11
C LEU A 7 2.85 38.38 8.30
N LYS A 8 3.80 37.60 8.82
CA LYS A 8 3.59 36.71 9.98
C LYS A 8 3.08 37.44 11.22
N GLN A 9 3.51 38.69 11.44
CA GLN A 9 3.06 39.51 12.58
C GLN A 9 1.60 39.95 12.48
N TRP A 10 1.04 40.06 11.28
CA TRP A 10 -0.36 40.44 11.08
C TRP A 10 -1.33 39.28 11.37
N PHE A 11 -0.86 38.04 11.20
CA PHE A 11 -1.65 36.81 11.37
C PHE A 11 -1.28 36.01 12.65
N SER A 12 -0.63 36.64 13.63
CA SER A 12 -0.35 36.00 14.92
C SER A 12 -1.64 35.77 15.73
N ASN A 13 -1.60 34.84 16.70
CA ASN A 13 -2.74 34.55 17.57
C ASN A 13 -3.41 35.83 18.12
N LEU A 14 -4.74 35.84 18.05
CA LEU A 14 -5.61 36.92 18.53
C LEU A 14 -5.46 38.28 17.81
N LYS A 15 -4.71 38.35 16.70
CA LYS A 15 -4.70 39.53 15.82
C LYS A 15 -5.60 39.32 14.61
N LYS A 16 -6.32 40.37 14.22
CA LYS A 16 -7.10 40.44 12.98
C LYS A 16 -6.44 41.49 12.08
N PRO A 17 -5.88 41.10 10.92
CA PRO A 17 -5.34 42.06 9.96
C PRO A 17 -6.39 43.09 9.53
N THR A 18 -5.96 44.32 9.27
CA THR A 18 -6.82 45.30 8.58
C THR A 18 -7.00 44.91 7.11
N GLN A 19 -7.94 45.56 6.42
CA GLN A 19 -8.16 45.34 4.99
C GLN A 19 -6.88 45.58 4.17
N GLU A 20 -6.16 46.65 4.47
CA GLU A 20 -4.93 47.04 3.78
C GLU A 20 -3.82 46.01 4.01
N GLN A 21 -3.72 45.47 5.24
CA GLN A 21 -2.78 44.40 5.57
C GLN A 21 -3.12 43.10 4.84
N PHE A 22 -4.40 42.81 4.67
CA PHE A 22 -4.86 41.64 3.91
C PHE A 22 -4.59 41.80 2.40
N TRP A 23 -4.79 42.98 1.83
CA TRP A 23 -4.45 43.26 0.43
C TRP A 23 -2.95 43.20 0.19
N ALA A 24 -2.14 43.81 1.06
CA ALA A 24 -0.69 43.74 0.97
C ALA A 24 -0.13 42.32 1.12
N TRP A 25 -0.87 41.41 1.79
CA TRP A 25 -0.57 39.98 1.81
C TRP A 25 -0.82 39.32 0.45
N LEU A 26 -1.99 39.56 -0.16
CA LEU A 26 -2.31 39.03 -1.48
C LEU A 26 -1.33 39.52 -2.55
N ASP A 27 -1.02 40.82 -2.57
CA ASP A 27 -0.10 41.46 -3.52
C ASP A 27 1.37 41.04 -3.32
N SER A 28 1.68 40.32 -2.23
CA SER A 28 3.03 39.80 -1.99
C SER A 28 3.31 38.47 -2.70
N PHE A 29 2.31 37.87 -3.36
CA PHE A 29 2.46 36.65 -4.15
C PHE A 29 2.14 36.91 -5.62
N TRP A 30 2.77 36.16 -6.52
CA TRP A 30 2.38 36.15 -7.93
C TRP A 30 1.07 35.38 -8.12
N HIS A 31 0.11 35.98 -8.81
CA HIS A 31 -1.15 35.31 -9.14
C HIS A 31 -1.01 34.42 -10.38
N LYS A 32 -1.84 33.37 -10.48
CA LYS A 32 -1.76 32.40 -11.60
C LYS A 32 -1.94 33.03 -12.99
N SER A 33 -2.58 34.19 -13.06
CA SER A 33 -2.79 34.94 -14.30
C SER A 33 -1.61 35.84 -14.69
N GLU A 34 -0.64 36.03 -13.80
CA GLU A 34 0.48 36.94 -14.00
C GLU A 34 1.70 36.22 -14.58
N LYS A 35 2.42 36.90 -15.47
CA LYS A 35 3.67 36.39 -16.03
C LYS A 35 4.82 36.82 -15.12
N ILE A 36 5.67 35.88 -14.72
CA ILE A 36 6.86 36.16 -13.92
C ILE A 36 7.93 36.81 -14.83
N PRO A 37 8.43 38.02 -14.53
CA PRO A 37 9.52 38.63 -15.28
C PRO A 37 10.80 37.81 -15.19
N ILE A 38 11.53 37.69 -16.30
CA ILE A 38 12.76 36.89 -16.38
C ILE A 38 13.84 37.36 -15.38
N ALA A 39 13.89 38.66 -15.09
CA ALA A 39 14.80 39.27 -14.12
C ALA A 39 14.51 38.88 -12.66
N SER A 40 13.34 38.30 -12.38
CA SER A 40 12.94 37.85 -11.05
C SER A 40 13.30 36.38 -10.78
N VAL A 41 13.92 35.69 -11.75
CA VAL A 41 14.36 34.29 -11.60
C VAL A 41 15.85 34.26 -11.26
N GLU A 42 16.17 33.97 -10.00
CA GLU A 42 17.55 33.89 -9.52
C GLU A 42 18.34 32.78 -10.23
N GLY A 43 19.55 33.10 -10.71
CA GLY A 43 20.46 32.14 -11.35
C GLY A 43 20.18 31.85 -12.82
N LEU A 44 19.14 32.46 -13.40
CA LEU A 44 18.84 32.31 -14.83
C LEU A 44 19.87 33.02 -15.72
N ASP A 45 20.42 34.14 -15.24
CA ASP A 45 21.55 34.85 -15.85
C ASP A 45 22.80 33.95 -15.96
N LYS A 46 23.19 33.31 -14.85
CA LYS A 46 24.36 32.40 -14.80
C LYS A 46 24.21 31.17 -15.71
N LEU A 47 22.98 30.66 -15.86
CA LEU A 47 22.72 29.52 -16.74
C LEU A 47 22.93 29.88 -18.22
N VAL A 48 22.59 31.12 -18.59
CA VAL A 48 22.69 31.60 -19.98
C VAL A 48 24.11 32.02 -20.35
N GLU A 49 24.92 32.49 -19.39
CA GLU A 49 26.34 32.86 -19.60
C GLU A 49 27.22 31.72 -20.17
N GLY A 50 26.87 30.46 -19.93
CA GLY A 50 27.59 29.29 -20.46
C GLY A 50 27.18 28.88 -21.88
N THR A 51 26.25 29.59 -22.50
CA THR A 51 25.71 29.24 -23.83
C THR A 51 26.18 30.22 -24.89
N ALA A 52 26.65 29.70 -26.03
CA ALA A 52 26.82 30.52 -27.22
C ALA A 52 25.44 30.82 -27.82
N SER A 53 25.18 32.08 -28.16
CA SER A 53 23.96 32.42 -28.89
C SER A 53 23.97 31.73 -30.26
N ALA A 54 22.78 31.50 -30.83
CA ALA A 54 22.66 30.93 -32.17
C ALA A 54 23.43 31.76 -33.22
N GLU A 55 23.50 33.07 -33.02
CA GLU A 55 24.21 33.99 -33.90
C GLU A 55 25.74 33.89 -33.72
N GLN A 56 26.24 33.76 -32.48
CA GLN A 56 27.66 33.51 -32.22
C GLN A 56 28.13 32.20 -32.84
N LEU A 57 27.32 31.15 -32.72
CA LEU A 57 27.62 29.85 -33.33
C LEU A 57 27.58 29.92 -34.86
N SER A 58 26.59 30.60 -35.44
CA SER A 58 26.49 30.82 -36.89
C SER A 58 27.70 31.58 -37.43
N ASN A 59 28.14 32.63 -36.72
CA ASN A 59 29.33 33.40 -37.10
C ASN A 59 30.60 32.53 -37.04
N HIS A 60 30.75 31.68 -36.02
CA HIS A 60 31.89 30.76 -35.95
C HIS A 60 31.89 29.70 -37.07
N LEU A 61 30.72 29.15 -37.41
CA LEU A 61 30.56 28.16 -38.50
C LEU A 61 30.91 28.74 -39.87
N ASN A 62 30.56 30.00 -40.11
CA ASN A 62 30.79 30.67 -41.39
C ASN A 62 32.16 31.39 -41.46
N ASP A 63 32.89 31.46 -40.34
CA ASP A 63 34.23 32.01 -40.32
C ASP A 63 35.25 30.98 -40.85
N THR A 64 35.56 31.13 -42.14
CA THR A 64 36.58 30.33 -42.84
C THR A 64 37.99 30.43 -42.22
N GLN A 65 38.22 31.38 -41.31
CA GLN A 65 39.50 31.61 -40.64
C GLN A 65 39.53 31.18 -39.17
N ALA A 66 38.42 30.66 -38.64
CA ALA A 66 38.27 30.33 -37.22
C ALA A 66 39.39 29.40 -36.66
N HIS A 67 40.00 28.59 -37.53
CA HIS A 67 41.04 27.62 -37.16
C HIS A 67 42.31 27.68 -38.02
N LYS A 68 42.52 28.75 -38.80
CA LYS A 68 43.63 28.82 -39.78
C LYS A 68 45.02 28.60 -39.16
N VAL A 69 45.28 29.18 -37.98
CA VAL A 69 46.57 29.04 -37.28
C VAL A 69 46.90 27.59 -36.91
N LEU A 70 45.88 26.77 -36.61
CA LEU A 70 46.05 25.34 -36.33
C LEU A 70 46.34 24.56 -37.61
N PHE A 71 45.68 24.91 -38.72
CA PHE A 71 45.92 24.29 -40.01
C PHE A 71 47.31 24.64 -40.59
N ASP A 72 47.78 25.87 -40.41
CA ASP A 72 49.11 26.30 -40.85
C ASP A 72 50.27 25.54 -40.15
N LYS A 73 50.01 24.92 -38.99
CA LYS A 73 50.98 24.07 -38.27
C LYS A 73 50.95 22.60 -38.71
N LYS A 74 49.98 22.22 -39.55
CA LYS A 74 49.85 20.84 -39.97
C LYS A 74 50.90 20.52 -41.03
N VAL A 75 51.56 19.38 -40.86
CA VAL A 75 52.44 18.81 -41.90
C VAL A 75 51.56 17.99 -42.83
N ASP A 76 51.48 18.38 -44.10
CA ASP A 76 50.71 17.67 -45.11
C ASP A 76 51.52 16.57 -45.79
N LYS A 77 50.80 15.52 -46.20
CA LYS A 77 51.35 14.43 -47.01
C LYS A 77 51.31 14.83 -48.48
N VAL A 78 52.46 14.87 -49.15
CA VAL A 78 52.55 15.07 -50.59
C VAL A 78 52.61 13.71 -51.29
N GLU A 79 51.76 13.48 -52.28
CA GLU A 79 51.75 12.21 -53.01
C GLU A 79 53.07 12.02 -53.77
N GLY A 80 53.75 10.89 -53.52
CA GLY A 80 55.05 10.57 -54.13
C GLY A 80 56.29 11.20 -53.48
N LYS A 81 56.16 11.94 -52.36
CA LYS A 81 57.29 12.39 -51.52
C LYS A 81 57.02 12.15 -50.03
N GLU A 82 58.07 12.01 -49.22
CA GLU A 82 57.93 12.02 -47.75
C GLU A 82 57.51 13.42 -47.25
N LEU A 83 57.16 13.51 -45.95
CA LEU A 83 56.65 14.70 -45.25
C LEU A 83 57.37 15.99 -45.70
N SER A 84 56.65 17.12 -45.76
CA SER A 84 57.18 18.40 -46.25
C SER A 84 58.40 18.95 -45.48
N SER A 85 58.74 18.34 -44.34
CA SER A 85 60.00 18.50 -43.60
C SER A 85 60.54 17.11 -43.23
N ASN A 86 61.80 16.82 -43.54
CA ASN A 86 62.45 15.53 -43.27
C ASN A 86 63.77 15.76 -42.51
N ASP A 87 63.82 15.38 -41.23
CA ASP A 87 64.88 15.74 -40.27
C ASP A 87 66.03 14.70 -40.15
N PHE A 88 66.17 13.77 -41.11
CA PHE A 88 67.20 12.71 -41.03
C PHE A 88 68.54 13.12 -41.64
N THR A 89 69.63 13.04 -40.86
CA THR A 89 71.01 13.28 -41.33
C THR A 89 71.52 12.14 -42.21
N ASN A 90 72.39 12.47 -43.17
CA ASN A 90 72.96 11.55 -44.17
C ASN A 90 73.58 10.28 -43.56
N GLU A 91 74.05 10.37 -42.32
CA GLU A 91 74.72 9.29 -41.57
C GLU A 91 73.78 8.11 -41.24
N TYR A 92 72.49 8.37 -41.00
CA TYR A 92 71.52 7.29 -40.77
C TYR A 92 71.12 6.57 -42.05
N LYS A 93 71.18 7.27 -43.19
CA LYS A 93 70.89 6.70 -44.51
C LYS A 93 71.94 5.68 -44.91
N GLU A 94 73.22 6.01 -44.69
CA GLU A 94 74.35 5.10 -44.94
C GLU A 94 74.29 3.83 -44.08
N LYS A 95 73.93 3.96 -42.80
CA LYS A 95 73.79 2.79 -41.90
C LYS A 95 72.66 1.85 -42.32
N LEU A 96 71.60 2.39 -42.91
CA LEU A 96 70.47 1.59 -43.40
C LEU A 96 70.83 0.83 -44.69
N GLU A 97 71.56 1.48 -45.59
CA GLU A 97 72.04 0.88 -46.86
C GLU A 97 73.07 -0.24 -46.61
N GLY A 98 73.81 -0.21 -45.49
CA GLY A 98 74.83 -1.21 -45.14
C GLY A 98 74.32 -2.52 -44.52
N LEU A 99 73.02 -2.70 -44.32
CA LEU A 99 72.46 -3.91 -43.72
C LEU A 99 72.29 -5.02 -44.76
N HIS A 100 73.16 -6.04 -44.72
CA HIS A 100 72.97 -7.29 -45.46
C HIS A 100 72.34 -8.39 -44.59
N GLN A 101 71.56 -9.26 -45.24
CA GLN A 101 70.87 -10.37 -44.60
C GLN A 101 71.87 -11.42 -44.09
N VAL A 102 71.96 -11.58 -42.76
CA VAL A 102 72.77 -12.62 -42.13
C VAL A 102 72.05 -13.96 -42.27
N ASP A 103 72.72 -14.99 -42.80
CA ASP A 103 72.17 -16.35 -42.82
C ASP A 103 72.17 -16.94 -41.40
N ILE A 104 70.98 -17.07 -40.83
CA ILE A 104 70.73 -17.53 -39.45
C ILE A 104 70.35 -19.02 -39.41
N SER A 105 70.42 -19.72 -40.55
CA SER A 105 69.92 -21.10 -40.71
C SER A 105 70.60 -22.13 -39.80
N GLY A 106 71.82 -21.86 -39.33
CA GLY A 106 72.57 -22.72 -38.40
C GLY A 106 72.23 -22.56 -36.91
N LEU A 107 71.44 -21.55 -36.52
CA LEU A 107 71.11 -21.27 -35.11
C LEU A 107 69.85 -22.00 -34.61
N LEU A 108 69.16 -22.73 -35.47
CA LEU A 108 67.94 -23.48 -35.13
C LEU A 108 68.10 -24.96 -35.53
N PRO A 109 68.33 -25.89 -34.58
CA PRO A 109 68.30 -27.32 -34.87
C PRO A 109 66.87 -27.72 -35.24
N LYS A 110 66.63 -28.10 -36.51
CA LYS A 110 65.27 -28.42 -37.02
C LYS A 110 64.82 -29.87 -36.76
N GLY A 111 65.63 -30.70 -36.09
CA GLY A 111 65.35 -32.14 -35.97
C GLY A 111 65.14 -32.80 -37.34
N ASP A 112 64.26 -33.81 -37.43
CA ASP A 112 63.92 -34.53 -38.68
C ASP A 112 62.99 -33.75 -39.63
N TYR A 113 62.74 -32.46 -39.37
CA TYR A 113 61.83 -31.66 -40.18
C TYR A 113 62.48 -31.19 -41.49
N THR A 114 61.90 -31.57 -42.63
CA THR A 114 62.47 -31.33 -43.97
C THR A 114 61.81 -30.17 -44.75
N GLY A 115 60.87 -29.44 -44.16
CA GLY A 115 60.17 -28.32 -44.80
C GLY A 115 60.86 -26.96 -44.67
N THR A 116 60.33 -25.96 -45.36
CA THR A 116 60.82 -24.57 -45.26
C THR A 116 60.38 -23.90 -43.95
N ALA A 117 60.99 -22.77 -43.59
CA ALA A 117 60.56 -21.98 -42.44
C ALA A 117 59.11 -21.45 -42.59
N GLN A 118 58.66 -21.22 -43.83
CA GLN A 118 57.27 -20.87 -44.12
C GLN A 118 56.32 -22.05 -43.89
N ASP A 119 56.73 -23.28 -44.21
CA ASP A 119 55.94 -24.49 -43.94
C ASP A 119 55.80 -24.72 -42.43
N LEU A 120 56.86 -24.49 -41.65
CA LEU A 120 56.81 -24.51 -40.18
C LEU A 120 55.84 -23.47 -39.64
N LYS A 121 55.96 -22.23 -40.10
CA LYS A 121 55.09 -21.14 -39.66
C LYS A 121 53.63 -21.43 -40.00
N LYS A 122 53.35 -21.93 -41.21
CA LYS A 122 52.00 -22.30 -41.62
C LYS A 122 51.45 -23.45 -40.77
N GLN A 123 52.24 -24.49 -40.49
CA GLN A 123 51.81 -25.60 -39.62
C GLN A 123 51.54 -25.15 -38.17
N ILE A 124 52.31 -24.19 -37.65
CA ILE A 124 52.08 -23.60 -36.33
C ILE A 124 50.80 -22.75 -36.34
N ASP A 125 50.65 -21.87 -37.33
CA ASP A 125 49.48 -21.00 -37.49
C ASP A 125 48.18 -21.84 -37.66
N ASP A 126 48.23 -22.95 -38.41
CA ASP A 126 47.10 -23.87 -38.63
C ASP A 126 46.75 -24.69 -37.38
N LYS A 127 47.73 -25.01 -36.50
CA LYS A 127 47.48 -25.70 -35.22
C LYS A 127 47.08 -24.76 -34.08
N ALA A 128 47.28 -23.45 -34.23
CA ALA A 128 47.08 -22.46 -33.18
C ALA A 128 46.16 -21.31 -33.62
N ASP A 129 45.18 -21.55 -34.51
CA ASP A 129 44.16 -20.54 -34.82
C ASP A 129 43.43 -20.15 -33.53
N LYS A 130 43.51 -18.88 -33.14
CA LYS A 130 42.85 -18.32 -31.94
C LYS A 130 41.33 -18.50 -31.94
N ASN A 131 40.75 -18.76 -33.10
CA ASN A 131 39.32 -18.97 -33.30
C ASN A 131 38.97 -20.45 -33.49
N HIS A 132 39.92 -21.39 -33.37
CA HIS A 132 39.58 -22.80 -33.46
C HIS A 132 38.59 -23.16 -32.35
N LYS A 133 37.64 -24.03 -32.68
CA LYS A 133 36.59 -24.50 -31.78
C LYS A 133 36.77 -25.99 -31.57
N HIS A 134 36.64 -26.44 -30.33
CA HIS A 134 36.50 -27.86 -30.03
C HIS A 134 35.02 -28.21 -29.90
N SER A 135 34.60 -29.34 -30.47
CA SER A 135 33.31 -29.90 -30.08
C SER A 135 33.47 -30.52 -28.70
N TRP A 136 32.45 -30.42 -27.86
CA TRP A 136 32.44 -31.06 -26.54
C TRP A 136 32.72 -32.58 -26.64
N GLY A 137 32.46 -33.21 -27.78
CA GLY A 137 32.78 -34.61 -28.07
C GLY A 137 34.28 -34.93 -28.01
N ASP A 138 35.13 -34.00 -28.41
CA ASP A 138 36.54 -34.24 -28.73
C ASP A 138 37.49 -34.05 -27.54
N ILE A 139 36.96 -33.68 -26.37
CA ILE A 139 37.73 -33.39 -25.16
C ILE A 139 37.86 -34.67 -24.33
N GLU A 140 39.05 -35.26 -24.29
CA GLU A 140 39.39 -36.35 -23.35
C GLU A 140 39.36 -35.85 -21.90
N GLY A 141 38.83 -36.66 -20.97
CA GLY A 141 38.71 -36.30 -19.56
C GLY A 141 37.64 -35.24 -19.25
N LYS A 142 36.76 -34.93 -20.21
CA LYS A 142 35.67 -33.97 -19.99
C LYS A 142 34.72 -34.39 -18.85
N PRO A 143 34.19 -33.44 -18.07
CA PRO A 143 33.13 -33.70 -17.11
C PRO A 143 31.93 -34.38 -17.78
N ASN A 144 31.41 -35.44 -17.18
CA ASN A 144 30.17 -36.05 -17.66
C ASN A 144 28.98 -35.19 -17.21
N PHE A 145 28.22 -34.64 -18.16
CA PHE A 145 26.99 -33.86 -17.90
C PHE A 145 25.71 -34.62 -18.30
N SER A 146 25.78 -35.96 -18.43
CA SER A 146 24.61 -36.80 -18.74
C SER A 146 23.58 -36.87 -17.62
N GLU A 147 23.92 -36.36 -16.44
CA GLU A 147 23.01 -36.08 -15.33
C GLU A 147 22.89 -34.55 -15.18
N SER A 148 21.71 -34.08 -14.77
CA SER A 148 21.40 -32.65 -14.61
C SER A 148 22.56 -31.84 -14.03
N ILE A 149 23.03 -30.83 -14.78
CA ILE A 149 24.06 -29.91 -14.31
C ILE A 149 23.50 -29.09 -13.14
N THR A 150 23.81 -29.51 -11.91
CA THR A 150 23.51 -28.75 -10.70
C THR A 150 24.66 -27.76 -10.45
N SER A 151 24.51 -26.55 -10.98
CA SER A 151 25.32 -25.41 -10.54
C SER A 151 24.87 -25.02 -9.13
N LYS A 152 25.77 -25.06 -8.13
CA LYS A 152 25.54 -24.51 -6.78
C LYS A 152 25.07 -23.05 -6.75
N LYS A 153 25.06 -22.34 -7.89
CA LYS A 153 24.64 -20.93 -8.01
C LYS A 153 23.62 -20.64 -9.12
N PHE A 154 23.10 -21.65 -9.81
CA PHE A 154 21.87 -21.51 -10.61
C PHE A 154 20.81 -22.58 -10.31
N ILE A 155 21.00 -23.31 -9.21
CA ILE A 155 19.97 -23.72 -8.26
C ILE A 155 20.55 -23.34 -6.89
N LYS A 156 19.86 -22.51 -6.10
CA LYS A 156 20.30 -22.24 -4.72
C LYS A 156 20.00 -23.51 -3.91
N GLU A 157 21.00 -24.09 -3.25
CA GLU A 157 20.80 -25.21 -2.31
C GLU A 157 19.60 -24.90 -1.40
N GLY A 158 18.59 -25.78 -1.40
CA GLY A 158 17.35 -25.60 -0.63
C GLY A 158 16.16 -24.99 -1.38
N SER A 159 16.23 -24.79 -2.70
CA SER A 159 15.05 -24.43 -3.49
C SER A 159 14.04 -25.59 -3.49
N SER A 160 12.92 -25.37 -2.81
CA SER A 160 11.75 -26.24 -2.77
C SER A 160 10.64 -25.59 -3.60
N ASP A 161 9.77 -26.38 -4.24
CA ASP A 161 8.51 -25.91 -4.85
C ASP A 161 7.62 -25.16 -3.83
N GLU A 162 7.97 -25.23 -2.54
CA GLU A 162 7.33 -24.56 -1.43
C GLU A 162 7.85 -23.14 -1.16
N TYR A 163 8.77 -22.54 -1.92
CA TYR A 163 9.24 -21.17 -1.66
C TYR A 163 9.43 -20.34 -2.94
N LEU A 164 8.93 -19.09 -2.92
CA LEU A 164 9.10 -18.08 -3.97
C LEU A 164 10.18 -17.07 -3.56
N LEU A 165 11.07 -16.70 -4.48
CA LEU A 165 12.12 -15.72 -4.22
C LEU A 165 11.56 -14.29 -4.25
N THR A 166 11.98 -13.46 -3.30
CA THR A 166 11.65 -12.03 -3.26
C THR A 166 12.86 -11.16 -3.63
N GLY A 167 12.63 -9.90 -3.98
CA GLY A 167 13.72 -8.96 -4.26
C GLY A 167 14.68 -8.82 -3.09
N GLY A 168 15.98 -8.62 -3.36
CA GLY A 168 17.00 -8.47 -2.32
C GLY A 168 17.51 -9.78 -1.70
N GLY A 169 17.19 -10.93 -2.30
CA GLY A 169 17.73 -12.24 -1.88
C GLY A 169 16.93 -12.94 -0.77
N GLY A 170 15.75 -12.43 -0.43
CA GLY A 170 14.79 -13.08 0.48
C GLY A 170 13.96 -14.18 -0.20
N GLN A 171 13.17 -14.88 0.61
CA GLN A 171 12.23 -15.91 0.14
C GLN A 171 10.94 -15.88 0.97
N VAL A 172 9.82 -16.27 0.37
CA VAL A 172 8.51 -16.47 1.01
C VAL A 172 8.02 -17.88 0.73
N SER A 173 7.42 -18.57 1.70
CA SER A 173 6.90 -19.91 1.41
C SER A 173 5.59 -19.86 0.59
N LYS A 174 5.38 -20.83 -0.28
CA LYS A 174 4.11 -21.11 -0.95
C LYS A 174 3.04 -21.41 0.07
N ALA A 175 3.36 -22.01 1.21
CA ALA A 175 2.42 -22.16 2.32
C ALA A 175 1.99 -20.80 2.89
N ASP A 176 2.88 -19.82 3.01
CA ASP A 176 2.52 -18.46 3.43
C ASP A 176 1.73 -17.71 2.35
N LEU A 177 1.96 -18.03 1.07
CA LEU A 177 1.22 -17.47 -0.07
C LEU A 177 -0.18 -18.10 -0.27
N VAL A 178 -0.31 -19.40 0.04
CA VAL A 178 -1.51 -20.24 -0.20
C VAL A 178 -2.32 -20.46 1.08
N SER A 179 -1.73 -20.30 2.27
CA SER A 179 -2.49 -20.34 3.52
C SER A 179 -3.51 -19.23 3.46
N SER A 180 -4.78 -19.61 3.54
CA SER A 180 -5.97 -18.75 3.41
C SER A 180 -6.11 -17.73 4.55
N GLY A 181 -5.01 -17.32 5.16
CA GLY A 181 -4.96 -16.65 6.45
C GLY A 181 -5.13 -17.60 7.63
N PHE A 182 -5.37 -18.91 7.43
CA PHE A 182 -5.57 -19.85 8.53
C PHE A 182 -4.30 -20.12 9.33
N LYS A 183 -4.38 -19.95 10.65
CA LYS A 183 -3.26 -20.01 11.59
C LYS A 183 -3.39 -21.13 12.63
N GLY A 184 -4.45 -21.93 12.58
CA GLY A 184 -4.63 -23.10 13.46
C GLY A 184 -5.85 -23.01 14.39
N ASN A 185 -5.76 -23.70 15.53
CA ASN A 185 -6.84 -23.79 16.52
C ASN A 185 -6.44 -23.05 17.82
N LEU A 186 -7.42 -22.51 18.53
CA LEU A 186 -7.28 -21.85 19.83
C LEU A 186 -8.31 -22.42 20.81
N SER A 187 -7.96 -22.47 22.10
CA SER A 187 -8.95 -22.68 23.15
C SER A 187 -9.68 -21.37 23.50
N PRO A 188 -10.91 -21.44 24.06
CA PRO A 188 -11.62 -20.26 24.55
C PRO A 188 -10.83 -19.50 25.63
N GLU A 189 -10.08 -20.20 26.48
CA GLU A 189 -9.26 -19.62 27.56
C GLU A 189 -8.10 -18.78 27.00
N GLU A 190 -7.52 -19.21 25.87
CA GLU A 190 -6.48 -18.44 25.19
C GLU A 190 -6.99 -17.09 24.65
N LEU A 191 -8.30 -16.96 24.38
CA LEU A 191 -8.88 -15.69 23.97
C LEU A 191 -9.01 -14.71 25.14
N ASN A 192 -9.09 -15.23 26.37
CA ASN A 192 -9.16 -14.44 27.61
C ASN A 192 -7.77 -13.96 28.07
N THR A 193 -6.69 -14.51 27.50
CA THR A 193 -5.32 -14.07 27.74
C THR A 193 -4.84 -13.25 26.56
N PHE A 194 -4.31 -12.05 26.84
CA PHE A 194 -3.76 -11.21 25.79
C PHE A 194 -2.60 -11.92 25.08
N LYS A 195 -2.66 -11.97 23.74
CA LYS A 195 -1.53 -12.33 22.89
C LYS A 195 -1.52 -11.39 21.70
N TYR A 196 -0.35 -10.85 21.38
CA TYR A 196 -0.16 -10.01 20.20
C TYR A 196 -0.05 -10.89 18.94
N ARG A 197 -1.20 -11.35 18.45
CA ARG A 197 -1.31 -12.30 17.33
C ARG A 197 -1.09 -11.60 15.99
N ASP A 198 -0.58 -12.35 15.01
CA ASP A 198 -0.47 -11.89 13.62
C ASP A 198 -1.82 -11.80 12.93
N THR A 199 -1.87 -11.18 11.75
CA THR A 199 -3.10 -11.19 10.95
C THR A 199 -3.42 -12.61 10.47
N GLY A 200 -4.67 -13.04 10.64
CA GLY A 200 -5.11 -14.36 10.23
C GLY A 200 -6.44 -14.79 10.84
N CYS A 201 -6.81 -16.04 10.61
CA CYS A 201 -7.98 -16.68 11.16
C CYS A 201 -7.62 -17.97 11.92
N TRP A 202 -8.34 -18.23 13.01
CA TRP A 202 -8.19 -19.42 13.85
C TRP A 202 -9.56 -20.05 14.08
N ASN A 203 -9.58 -21.37 14.21
CA ASN A 203 -10.72 -22.04 14.81
C ASN A 203 -10.65 -21.88 16.33
N VAL A 204 -11.80 -21.70 16.96
CA VAL A 204 -11.92 -21.69 18.42
C VAL A 204 -12.69 -22.93 18.85
N THR A 205 -12.06 -23.83 19.59
CA THR A 205 -12.64 -25.14 19.89
C THR A 205 -13.44 -25.10 21.18
N TYR A 206 -14.78 -25.10 21.08
CA TYR A 206 -15.69 -25.24 22.22
C TYR A 206 -16.17 -26.69 22.38
N PRO A 207 -16.63 -27.11 23.57
CA PRO A 207 -17.09 -28.48 23.82
C PRO A 207 -18.23 -28.97 22.89
N GLY A 208 -19.06 -28.05 22.38
CA GLY A 208 -20.22 -28.36 21.53
C GLY A 208 -20.12 -27.87 20.08
N GLY A 209 -18.94 -27.41 19.64
CA GLY A 209 -18.82 -26.79 18.34
C GLY A 209 -17.59 -25.91 18.17
N TRP A 210 -17.35 -25.44 16.95
CA TRP A 210 -16.18 -24.63 16.63
C TRP A 210 -16.63 -23.23 16.22
N GLY A 211 -15.93 -22.23 16.75
CA GLY A 211 -16.04 -20.84 16.35
C GLY A 211 -14.94 -20.44 15.37
N LEU A 212 -15.10 -19.27 14.75
CA LEU A 212 -14.11 -18.63 13.91
C LEU A 212 -13.67 -17.31 14.55
N TYR A 213 -12.39 -17.18 14.79
CA TYR A 213 -11.74 -15.96 15.24
C TYR A 213 -10.89 -15.39 14.11
N VAL A 214 -11.03 -14.09 13.85
CA VAL A 214 -10.27 -13.35 12.84
C VAL A 214 -9.58 -12.19 13.52
N ASN A 215 -8.28 -12.04 13.30
CA ASN A 215 -7.48 -10.96 13.83
C ASN A 215 -6.84 -10.17 12.70
N PHE A 216 -6.95 -8.84 12.76
CA PHE A 216 -6.20 -7.91 11.94
C PHE A 216 -5.20 -7.18 12.83
N LYS A 217 -3.92 -7.47 12.67
CA LYS A 217 -2.85 -6.82 13.43
C LYS A 217 -2.63 -5.39 12.92
N GLY A 218 -2.58 -4.44 13.84
CA GLY A 218 -2.25 -3.04 13.59
C GLY A 218 -0.96 -2.62 14.29
N ALA A 219 -0.29 -1.58 13.78
CA ALA A 219 0.97 -1.08 14.35
C ALA A 219 0.80 0.17 15.25
N GLY A 220 -0.43 0.67 15.42
CA GLY A 220 -0.72 1.85 16.23
C GLY A 220 -1.24 1.50 17.62
N SER A 221 -1.75 2.52 18.34
CA SER A 221 -2.35 2.31 19.66
C SER A 221 -3.55 1.38 19.64
N THR A 222 -4.35 1.39 18.57
CA THR A 222 -5.24 0.26 18.26
C THR A 222 -4.41 -0.80 17.54
N SER A 223 -3.90 -1.76 18.31
CA SER A 223 -2.92 -2.75 17.82
C SER A 223 -3.57 -4.02 17.24
N SER A 224 -4.87 -4.18 17.38
CA SER A 224 -5.64 -5.19 16.65
C SER A 224 -7.07 -4.75 16.41
N LEU A 225 -7.68 -5.31 15.37
CA LEU A 225 -9.13 -5.38 15.22
C LEU A 225 -9.52 -6.85 15.11
N GLU A 226 -10.37 -7.30 16.02
CA GLU A 226 -10.64 -8.72 16.24
C GLU A 226 -12.13 -9.01 16.13
N PHE A 227 -12.48 -10.08 15.41
CA PHE A 227 -13.84 -10.57 15.26
C PHE A 227 -13.94 -12.02 15.72
N LEU A 228 -15.01 -12.35 16.42
CA LEU A 228 -15.30 -13.71 16.87
C LEU A 228 -16.74 -14.08 16.51
N LYS A 229 -16.88 -15.18 15.78
CA LYS A 229 -18.14 -15.89 15.64
C LYS A 229 -18.04 -17.20 16.41
N SER A 230 -18.70 -17.30 17.56
CA SER A 230 -18.47 -18.41 18.50
C SER A 230 -18.97 -19.78 18.02
N ASN A 231 -19.88 -19.82 17.05
CA ASN A 231 -20.41 -21.05 16.42
C ASN A 231 -21.11 -20.75 15.08
N TRP A 232 -21.60 -21.78 14.38
CA TRP A 232 -22.23 -21.65 13.05
C TRP A 232 -23.71 -21.23 13.06
N TYR A 233 -24.37 -21.12 14.23
CA TYR A 233 -25.79 -20.79 14.29
C TYR A 233 -26.07 -19.37 13.76
N SER A 234 -27.17 -19.19 13.04
CA SER A 234 -27.52 -17.90 12.42
C SER A 234 -27.85 -16.81 13.44
N TRP A 235 -28.34 -17.17 14.62
CA TRP A 235 -28.72 -16.23 15.68
C TRP A 235 -27.57 -15.76 16.56
N THR A 236 -26.39 -16.40 16.53
CA THR A 236 -25.26 -15.94 17.32
C THR A 236 -24.56 -14.78 16.64
N ARG A 237 -24.30 -13.72 17.40
CA ARG A 237 -23.75 -12.47 16.89
C ARG A 237 -22.24 -12.59 16.66
N ILE A 238 -21.70 -11.69 15.83
CA ILE A 238 -20.26 -11.50 15.68
C ILE A 238 -19.84 -10.57 16.81
N GLY A 239 -18.96 -11.06 17.68
CA GLY A 239 -18.28 -10.24 18.66
C GLY A 239 -17.15 -9.45 18.00
N VAL A 240 -16.95 -8.21 18.41
CA VAL A 240 -15.82 -7.35 18.04
C VAL A 240 -15.06 -6.91 19.29
N ARG A 241 -13.74 -6.80 19.17
CA ARG A 241 -12.87 -6.13 20.16
C ARG A 241 -11.60 -5.60 19.50
N ASN A 242 -10.76 -4.97 20.30
CA ASN A 242 -9.43 -4.51 19.90
C ASN A 242 -8.44 -4.67 21.05
N SER A 243 -7.15 -4.64 20.71
CA SER A 243 -6.06 -4.52 21.68
C SER A 243 -5.43 -3.12 21.67
N VAL A 244 -4.59 -2.87 22.67
CA VAL A 244 -3.93 -1.59 22.90
C VAL A 244 -2.40 -1.76 22.91
N ASP A 245 -1.72 -0.94 22.08
CA ASP A 245 -0.26 -0.79 21.98
C ASP A 245 0.55 -2.09 21.81
N GLY A 246 -0.10 -3.18 21.38
CA GLY A 246 0.53 -4.49 21.18
C GLY A 246 0.86 -5.23 22.47
N ALA A 247 0.36 -4.77 23.62
CA ALA A 247 0.78 -5.27 24.94
C ALA A 247 -0.37 -5.68 25.87
N ARG A 248 -1.61 -5.23 25.62
CA ARG A 248 -2.73 -5.46 26.55
C ARG A 248 -4.09 -5.34 25.87
N PHE A 249 -5.12 -5.77 26.60
CA PHE A 249 -6.50 -5.36 26.33
C PHE A 249 -6.80 -3.97 26.90
N ASN A 250 -7.90 -3.36 26.45
CA ASN A 250 -8.49 -2.12 26.97
C ASN A 250 -9.23 -2.34 28.32
N GLU A 251 -9.95 -1.33 28.82
CA GLU A 251 -10.56 -1.36 30.17
C GLU A 251 -11.61 -2.49 30.35
N ASP A 252 -12.19 -2.98 29.25
CA ASP A 252 -13.15 -4.08 29.27
C ASP A 252 -12.50 -5.48 29.42
N LYS A 253 -11.16 -5.54 29.60
CA LYS A 253 -10.38 -6.77 29.75
C LYS A 253 -10.45 -7.71 28.53
N GLY A 254 -10.68 -7.16 27.34
CA GLY A 254 -10.70 -7.91 26.09
C GLY A 254 -12.04 -8.61 25.86
N ALA A 255 -13.11 -8.11 26.47
CA ALA A 255 -14.44 -8.64 26.25
C ALA A 255 -14.87 -8.40 24.80
N PHE A 256 -15.43 -9.42 24.16
CA PHE A 256 -16.08 -9.25 22.87
C PHE A 256 -17.43 -8.56 23.05
N ARG A 257 -17.68 -7.53 22.24
CA ARG A 257 -18.96 -6.82 22.18
C ARG A 257 -19.70 -7.22 20.92
N ASP A 258 -20.99 -7.48 21.02
CA ASP A 258 -21.78 -7.86 19.85
C ASP A 258 -21.90 -6.69 18.86
N LEU A 259 -21.63 -6.97 17.59
CA LEU A 259 -21.93 -6.03 16.51
C LEU A 259 -23.44 -5.99 16.25
N ALA A 260 -24.00 -4.78 16.31
CA ALA A 260 -25.37 -4.52 15.92
C ALA A 260 -25.57 -4.77 14.42
N TRP A 261 -26.69 -5.40 14.07
CA TRP A 261 -27.15 -5.47 12.69
C TRP A 261 -27.86 -4.17 12.33
N PHE A 262 -27.97 -3.89 11.03
CA PHE A 262 -28.69 -2.70 10.57
C PHE A 262 -30.11 -2.63 11.12
N SER A 263 -30.82 -3.77 11.17
CA SER A 263 -32.16 -3.89 11.75
C SER A 263 -32.22 -3.68 13.28
N ASP A 264 -31.09 -3.78 14.00
CA ASP A 264 -31.10 -3.50 15.44
C ASP A 264 -31.15 -1.98 15.69
N VAL A 265 -30.61 -1.18 14.77
CA VAL A 265 -30.52 0.30 14.83
C VAL A 265 -31.68 0.96 14.08
N TYR A 266 -31.98 0.49 12.88
CA TYR A 266 -33.12 0.92 12.08
C TYR A 266 -34.28 -0.04 12.30
N ARG A 267 -35.19 0.31 13.21
CA ARG A 267 -36.45 -0.42 13.42
C ARG A 267 -37.61 0.42 12.92
N GLU A 268 -38.29 -0.07 11.89
CA GLU A 268 -39.61 0.44 11.54
C GLU A 268 -40.58 0.18 12.70
N GLY A 269 -41.56 1.07 12.90
CA GLY A 269 -42.60 0.82 13.91
C GLY A 269 -43.41 -0.43 13.58
N ALA A 270 -43.95 -1.10 14.61
CA ALA A 270 -44.75 -2.32 14.41
C ALA A 270 -46.24 -2.00 14.32
N LYS A 271 -47.01 -2.86 13.64
CA LYS A 271 -48.48 -2.78 13.62
C LYS A 271 -49.06 -3.69 14.69
N CYS A 272 -50.13 -3.24 15.36
CA CYS A 272 -50.93 -4.05 16.26
C CYS A 272 -52.35 -4.18 15.72
N GLU A 273 -52.70 -5.38 15.27
CA GLU A 273 -53.94 -5.68 14.53
C GLU A 273 -54.96 -6.47 15.36
N GLY A 274 -54.71 -6.65 16.66
CA GLY A 274 -55.59 -7.38 17.57
C GLY A 274 -54.97 -7.53 18.96
N ASN A 275 -55.63 -8.34 19.80
CA ASN A 275 -55.11 -8.61 21.15
C ASN A 275 -53.73 -9.26 21.09
N THR A 276 -52.78 -8.76 21.87
CA THR A 276 -51.39 -9.26 21.81
C THR A 276 -50.62 -9.04 23.10
N THR A 277 -49.49 -9.73 23.24
CA THR A 277 -48.47 -9.47 24.25
C THR A 277 -47.24 -8.95 23.53
N LEU A 278 -46.76 -7.77 23.91
CA LEU A 278 -45.52 -7.23 23.34
C LEU A 278 -44.33 -8.08 23.79
N ARG A 279 -43.32 -8.15 22.92
CA ARG A 279 -42.05 -8.82 23.16
C ARG A 279 -40.97 -7.77 23.50
N VAL A 280 -39.85 -8.22 24.07
CA VAL A 280 -38.73 -7.34 24.47
C VAL A 280 -38.17 -6.55 23.28
N ASP A 281 -38.23 -7.08 22.07
CA ASP A 281 -37.78 -6.41 20.84
C ASP A 281 -38.64 -5.20 20.44
N HIS A 282 -39.89 -5.10 20.93
CA HIS A 282 -40.74 -3.90 20.78
C HIS A 282 -40.33 -2.76 21.74
N GLN A 283 -39.44 -3.01 22.69
CA GLN A 283 -38.92 -1.97 23.57
C GLN A 283 -38.26 -0.86 22.75
N ASN A 284 -38.58 0.38 23.12
CA ASN A 284 -38.15 1.63 22.50
C ASN A 284 -38.66 1.81 21.05
N GLN A 285 -39.75 1.14 20.67
CA GLN A 285 -40.41 1.31 19.37
C GLN A 285 -41.72 2.09 19.43
N VAL A 286 -42.23 2.48 18.26
CA VAL A 286 -43.59 3.00 18.06
C VAL A 286 -44.49 1.89 17.50
N ILE A 287 -45.62 1.64 18.16
CA ILE A 287 -46.63 0.68 17.75
C ILE A 287 -47.84 1.41 17.18
N PHE A 288 -48.19 1.10 15.93
CA PHE A 288 -49.37 1.62 15.24
C PHE A 288 -50.55 0.66 15.45
N VAL A 289 -51.49 1.05 16.31
CA VAL A 289 -52.65 0.21 16.67
C VAL A 289 -53.79 0.48 15.69
N THR A 290 -54.21 -0.55 14.97
CA THR A 290 -55.15 -0.44 13.84
C THR A 290 -56.59 -0.81 14.18
N VAL A 291 -56.81 -1.48 15.31
CA VAL A 291 -58.14 -1.91 15.79
C VAL A 291 -58.24 -1.78 17.31
N ALA A 292 -59.47 -1.81 17.85
CA ALA A 292 -59.67 -1.91 19.29
C ALA A 292 -59.15 -3.26 19.80
N CYS A 293 -58.31 -3.24 20.84
CA CYS A 293 -57.64 -4.45 21.34
C CYS A 293 -57.10 -4.27 22.77
N SER A 294 -56.72 -5.38 23.38
CA SER A 294 -55.94 -5.43 24.62
C SER A 294 -54.47 -5.75 24.30
N ILE A 295 -53.56 -4.95 24.84
CA ILE A 295 -52.11 -5.08 24.64
C ILE A 295 -51.46 -5.30 26.00
N ASP A 296 -50.84 -6.45 26.20
CA ASP A 296 -50.07 -6.77 27.40
C ASP A 296 -48.60 -6.38 27.24
N LEU A 297 -48.08 -5.61 28.19
CA LEU A 297 -46.71 -5.11 28.23
C LEU A 297 -45.86 -5.79 29.30
N SER A 298 -46.33 -6.90 29.88
CA SER A 298 -45.62 -7.64 30.93
C SER A 298 -44.16 -8.02 30.57
N ALA A 299 -43.87 -8.25 29.28
CA ALA A 299 -42.53 -8.59 28.81
C ALA A 299 -41.59 -7.39 28.61
N ILE A 300 -42.08 -6.14 28.65
CA ILE A 300 -41.22 -4.96 28.54
C ILE A 300 -40.39 -4.84 29.82
N GLN A 301 -39.07 -4.70 29.66
CA GLN A 301 -38.12 -4.75 30.76
C GLN A 301 -37.97 -3.40 31.45
N ASN A 302 -37.32 -3.41 32.63
CA ASN A 302 -36.95 -2.19 33.34
C ASN A 302 -36.19 -1.22 32.41
N MET A 303 -36.45 0.09 32.55
CA MET A 303 -35.92 1.16 31.72
C MET A 303 -36.34 1.05 30.24
N GLY A 304 -37.41 0.30 29.96
CA GLY A 304 -38.01 0.20 28.64
C GLY A 304 -39.18 1.16 28.45
N SER A 305 -39.35 1.68 27.24
CA SER A 305 -40.54 2.45 26.89
C SER A 305 -41.12 2.02 25.54
N VAL A 306 -42.44 2.11 25.37
CA VAL A 306 -43.11 1.84 24.10
C VAL A 306 -44.08 2.98 23.82
N SER A 307 -44.01 3.54 22.62
CA SER A 307 -44.95 4.57 22.16
C SER A 307 -46.05 3.94 21.31
N PHE A 308 -47.26 4.46 21.39
CA PHE A 308 -48.41 3.97 20.66
C PHE A 308 -49.05 5.11 19.87
N ARG A 309 -49.46 4.81 18.63
CA ARG A 309 -50.28 5.67 17.80
C ARG A 309 -51.56 4.94 17.42
N LYS A 310 -52.71 5.47 17.83
CA LYS A 310 -54.00 4.98 17.35
C LYS A 310 -54.21 5.42 15.91
N VAL A 311 -54.45 4.48 14.99
CA VAL A 311 -54.65 4.81 13.56
C VAL A 311 -56.07 4.53 13.04
N PHE A 312 -57.03 4.32 13.95
CA PHE A 312 -58.44 4.10 13.68
C PHE A 312 -59.33 5.00 14.55
N ASP A 313 -60.58 5.18 14.15
CA ASP A 313 -61.59 5.93 14.92
C ASP A 313 -62.47 5.02 15.75
N ASN A 314 -62.99 5.55 16.87
CA ASN A 314 -63.84 4.85 17.83
C ASN A 314 -63.18 3.59 18.45
N GLY A 315 -63.77 3.05 19.51
CA GLY A 315 -63.22 1.90 20.23
C GLY A 315 -62.02 2.23 21.13
N GLN A 316 -61.76 1.33 22.07
CA GLN A 316 -60.76 1.48 23.13
C GLN A 316 -59.59 0.52 22.91
N VAL A 317 -58.38 0.99 23.22
CA VAL A 317 -57.21 0.14 23.42
C VAL A 317 -56.98 0.02 24.93
N ILE A 318 -56.83 -1.22 25.41
CA ILE A 318 -56.62 -1.52 26.82
C ILE A 318 -55.17 -1.95 26.99
N PHE A 319 -54.48 -1.37 27.97
CA PHE A 319 -53.12 -1.75 28.31
C PHE A 319 -53.13 -2.59 29.59
N THR A 320 -52.42 -3.70 29.57
CA THR A 320 -52.14 -4.48 30.78
C THR A 320 -50.65 -4.58 31.02
N CYS A 321 -50.25 -4.65 32.28
CA CYS A 321 -48.86 -4.70 32.72
C CYS A 321 -48.79 -5.73 33.85
N THR A 322 -49.03 -7.01 33.53
CA THR A 322 -49.18 -8.06 34.55
C THR A 322 -47.95 -8.13 35.45
N GLY A 323 -48.18 -8.13 36.77
CA GLY A 323 -47.11 -8.16 37.78
C GLY A 323 -46.45 -6.81 38.07
N LYS A 324 -46.89 -5.71 37.44
CA LYS A 324 -46.37 -4.35 37.66
C LYS A 324 -47.46 -3.44 38.22
N ASN A 325 -47.04 -2.39 38.94
CA ASN A 325 -47.96 -1.36 39.44
C ASN A 325 -48.27 -0.37 38.32
N ILE A 326 -49.55 -0.24 37.93
CA ILE A 326 -49.94 0.68 36.85
C ILE A 326 -50.20 2.07 37.41
N ILE A 327 -49.55 3.08 36.82
CA ILE A 327 -49.69 4.49 37.20
C ILE A 327 -50.07 5.29 35.95
N TYR A 328 -51.25 5.92 35.96
CA TYR A 328 -51.66 6.83 34.88
C TYR A 328 -51.24 8.27 35.19
N THR A 329 -50.62 8.94 34.22
CA THR A 329 -50.19 10.35 34.35
C THR A 329 -50.98 11.32 33.47
N GLY A 330 -51.92 10.80 32.67
CA GLY A 330 -52.83 11.55 31.80
C GLY A 330 -54.24 10.95 31.83
N ASP A 331 -54.83 10.75 30.67
CA ASP A 331 -56.12 10.05 30.57
C ASP A 331 -55.98 8.60 31.09
N THR A 332 -57.04 8.06 31.71
CA THR A 332 -57.04 6.68 32.24
C THR A 332 -57.56 5.66 31.25
N THR A 333 -57.92 6.09 30.04
CA THR A 333 -58.53 5.25 29.01
C THR A 333 -58.08 5.73 27.63
N PHE A 334 -57.58 4.81 26.80
CA PHE A 334 -57.12 5.14 25.44
C PHE A 334 -58.22 4.89 24.40
N ASN A 335 -59.17 5.82 24.29
CA ASN A 335 -60.39 5.71 23.46
C ASN A 335 -60.64 6.92 22.54
N GLY A 336 -59.68 7.82 22.38
CA GLY A 336 -59.77 8.98 21.48
C GLY A 336 -59.82 8.60 20.00
N LYS A 337 -59.91 9.61 19.13
CA LYS A 337 -59.96 9.40 17.67
C LYS A 337 -58.61 8.98 17.09
N LYS A 338 -58.59 8.69 15.79
CA LYS A 338 -57.35 8.47 15.03
C LYS A 338 -56.39 9.64 15.25
N GLY A 339 -55.16 9.32 15.64
CA GLY A 339 -54.13 10.30 15.99
C GLY A 339 -53.86 10.40 17.48
N SER A 340 -54.70 9.83 18.34
CA SER A 340 -54.42 9.73 19.79
C SER A 340 -53.12 8.95 20.05
N THR A 341 -52.43 9.29 21.14
CA THR A 341 -51.15 8.67 21.54
C THR A 341 -51.18 8.11 22.94
N ALA A 342 -50.38 7.09 23.17
CA ALA A 342 -49.97 6.69 24.50
C ALA A 342 -48.45 6.47 24.54
N VAL A 343 -47.83 6.74 25.68
CA VAL A 343 -46.45 6.34 25.96
C VAL A 343 -46.47 5.54 27.24
N ILE A 344 -45.86 4.35 27.20
CA ILE A 344 -45.77 3.47 28.35
C ILE A 344 -44.30 3.30 28.70
N SER A 345 -43.94 3.50 29.96
CA SER A 345 -42.56 3.42 30.43
C SER A 345 -42.49 2.56 31.68
N ILE A 346 -41.52 1.66 31.73
CA ILE A 346 -41.30 0.75 32.85
C ILE A 346 -40.06 1.22 33.61
N TYR A 347 -40.23 1.46 34.91
CA TYR A 347 -39.11 1.67 35.84
C TYR A 347 -39.32 0.79 37.06
N GLU A 348 -38.38 -0.11 37.29
CA GLU A 348 -38.42 -1.16 38.30
C GLU A 348 -39.74 -1.96 38.22
N ASN A 349 -40.61 -1.83 39.23
CA ASN A 349 -41.90 -2.53 39.29
C ASN A 349 -43.09 -1.68 38.82
N ASP A 350 -42.86 -0.43 38.44
CA ASP A 350 -43.90 0.51 38.04
C ASP A 350 -44.02 0.59 36.51
N CYS A 351 -45.27 0.66 36.04
CA CYS A 351 -45.68 0.80 34.65
C CYS A 351 -46.44 2.12 34.51
N TYR A 352 -45.73 3.16 34.07
CA TYR A 352 -46.27 4.49 33.84
C TYR A 352 -46.96 4.52 32.47
N ILE A 353 -48.21 4.94 32.44
CA ILE A 353 -49.03 5.03 31.24
C ILE A 353 -49.48 6.48 31.07
N ASP A 354 -48.91 7.16 30.07
CA ASP A 354 -49.31 8.50 29.67
C ASP A 354 -50.19 8.42 28.42
N ILE A 355 -51.43 8.85 28.50
CA ILE A 355 -52.39 8.83 27.39
C ILE A 355 -52.82 10.26 27.08
N ARG A 356 -52.80 10.56 25.78
CA ARG A 356 -53.36 11.77 25.20
C ARG A 356 -54.36 11.42 24.11
N ASN A 357 -55.64 11.52 24.44
CA ASN A 357 -56.71 11.41 23.46
C ASN A 357 -56.90 12.73 22.68
N ILE A 358 -57.35 12.63 21.43
CA ILE A 358 -57.76 13.77 20.59
C ILE A 358 -59.17 13.59 20.03
#